data_AF-A0AA37LVK6-F1
#
_entry.id   AF-A0AA37LVK6-F1
#
_cell.length_a   1.000
_cell.length_b   1.000
_cell.length_c   1.000
_cell.angle_alpha   90.00
_cell.angle_beta   90.00
_cell.angle_gamma   90.00
#
_symmetry.space_group_name_H-M   'P 1'
#
loop_
_entity.id
_entity.type
_entity.pdbx_description
1 polymer ?
#
loop_
_entity_poly.entity_id
_entity_poly.type
_entity_poly.pdbx_seq_one_letter_code
_entity_poly.pdbx_strand_id
1 'polypeptide(L)'
;MATMETETPGKDRQSKLADELLDAGKRAFDPSADAASREAARKEFQYLIDGNGSWNLLPVLNALIKPNVVPSWLRPELMKILTLIPLRPDGVRGTMEFIFSVHPSSTLKASEAATPQKRGANITQEAMAVVTRIITSPPATISPKDWFSKIAPQLIALLDGNEGVELSTAAAQIIMFGVLGRKQFGAPGNNVTAVKSAAPC
;
A
#
# COMPACT_ATOMS: atom_id res chain seq x y z
N MET A 1 25.71 34.03 6.28
CA MET A 1 25.39 32.78 7.00
C MET A 1 24.39 32.03 6.14
N ALA A 2 24.87 31.11 5.29
CA ALA A 2 24.01 30.35 4.40
C ALA A 2 23.52 29.11 5.13
N THR A 3 22.20 28.94 5.21
CA THR A 3 21.53 27.74 5.67
C THR A 3 21.87 26.59 4.72
N MET A 4 22.72 25.67 5.18
CA MET A 4 22.89 24.36 4.56
C MET A 4 21.60 23.57 4.77
N GLU A 5 20.76 23.51 3.73
CA GLU A 5 19.68 22.53 3.67
C GLU A 5 20.31 21.15 3.53
N THR A 6 20.18 20.34 4.57
CA THR A 6 20.56 18.93 4.53
C THR A 6 19.58 18.19 3.63
N GLU A 7 19.89 18.11 2.32
CA GLU A 7 19.25 17.16 1.41
C GLU A 7 19.41 15.75 1.96
N THR A 8 18.28 15.11 2.23
CA THR A 8 18.23 13.77 2.79
C THR A 8 18.29 12.79 1.61
N PRO A 9 19.31 11.93 1.48
CA PRO A 9 19.57 11.13 0.26
C PRO A 9 18.42 10.19 -0.17
N GLY A 10 17.46 9.91 0.72
CA GLY A 10 16.25 9.16 0.37
C GLY A 10 15.24 9.95 -0.47
N LYS A 11 15.18 11.28 -0.31
CA LYS A 11 14.25 12.16 -1.02
C LYS A 11 14.61 12.28 -2.51
N ASP A 12 15.90 12.38 -2.80
CA ASP A 12 16.41 12.50 -4.17
C ASP A 12 16.18 11.21 -4.96
N ARG A 13 16.33 10.06 -4.29
CA ARG A 13 16.06 8.74 -4.88
C ARG A 13 14.58 8.56 -5.21
N GLN A 14 13.69 9.00 -4.33
CA GLN A 14 12.25 8.97 -4.57
C GLN A 14 11.82 9.95 -5.67
N SER A 15 12.43 11.14 -5.73
CA SER A 15 12.19 12.10 -6.81
C SER A 15 12.60 11.52 -8.16
N LYS A 16 13.80 10.95 -8.25
CA LYS A 16 14.28 10.30 -9.47
C LYS A 16 13.38 9.16 -9.92
N LEU A 17 12.94 8.30 -8.99
CA LEU A 17 12.00 7.23 -9.27
C LEU A 17 10.64 7.78 -9.76
N ALA A 18 10.17 8.90 -9.19
CA ALA A 18 8.92 9.53 -9.63
C ALA A 18 9.02 10.03 -11.07
N ASP A 19 10.14 10.65 -11.44
CA ASP A 19 10.38 11.13 -12.80
C ASP A 19 10.49 9.98 -13.81
N GLU A 20 11.25 8.93 -13.48
CA GLU A 20 11.39 7.72 -14.32
C GLU A 20 10.05 7.02 -14.50
N LEU A 21 9.28 6.85 -13.42
CA LEU A 21 7.98 6.18 -13.48
C LEU A 21 6.94 7.00 -14.25
N LEU A 22 7.00 8.33 -14.14
CA LEU A 22 6.14 9.23 -14.90
C LEU A 22 6.45 9.18 -16.39
N ASP A 23 7.73 9.22 -16.77
CA ASP A 23 8.15 9.15 -18.17
C ASP A 23 7.79 7.80 -18.80
N ALA A 24 8.18 6.70 -18.16
CA ALA A 24 7.85 5.35 -18.61
C ALA A 24 6.33 5.13 -18.66
N GLY A 25 5.59 5.64 -17.67
CA GLY A 25 4.13 5.55 -17.60
C GLY A 25 3.47 6.32 -18.74
N LYS A 26 3.98 7.51 -19.09
CA LYS A 26 3.47 8.25 -20.25
C LYS A 26 3.65 7.45 -21.52
N ARG A 27 4.86 6.96 -21.79
CA ARG A 27 5.15 6.15 -23.00
C ARG A 27 4.36 4.84 -23.07
N ALA A 28 4.13 4.20 -21.92
CA ALA A 28 3.42 2.91 -21.83
C ALA A 28 1.91 3.00 -22.08
N PHE A 29 1.30 4.12 -21.68
CA PHE A 29 -0.16 4.28 -21.65
C PHE A 29 -0.69 5.42 -22.52
N ASP A 30 0.17 6.16 -23.23
CA ASP A 30 -0.24 7.18 -24.20
C ASP A 30 -1.13 6.56 -25.30
N PRO A 31 -2.40 6.99 -25.43
CA PRO A 31 -3.30 6.48 -26.47
C PRO A 31 -2.85 6.75 -27.91
N SER A 32 -1.99 7.74 -28.11
CA SER A 32 -1.52 8.18 -29.43
C SER A 32 -0.25 7.46 -29.93
N ALA A 33 0.43 6.72 -29.05
CA ALA A 33 1.65 6.01 -29.39
C ALA A 33 1.40 4.70 -30.15
N ASP A 34 2.35 4.31 -31.01
CA ASP A 34 2.28 3.05 -31.76
C ASP A 34 2.33 1.83 -30.83
N ALA A 35 1.79 0.70 -31.27
CA ALA A 35 1.63 -0.48 -30.42
C ALA A 35 2.96 -1.11 -29.98
N ALA A 36 4.00 -1.07 -30.83
CA ALA A 36 5.29 -1.68 -30.53
C ALA A 36 6.06 -0.87 -29.48
N SER A 37 6.08 0.47 -29.63
CA SER A 37 6.67 1.39 -28.66
C SER A 37 5.96 1.32 -27.31
N ARG A 38 4.62 1.22 -27.32
CA ARG A 38 3.83 1.05 -26.08
C ARG A 38 4.18 -0.24 -25.36
N GLU A 39 4.32 -1.35 -26.08
CA GLU A 39 4.65 -2.64 -25.46
C GLU A 39 6.07 -2.63 -24.85
N ALA A 40 7.04 -2.02 -25.54
CA ALA A 40 8.38 -1.84 -24.99
C ALA A 40 8.37 -0.96 -23.73
N ALA A 41 7.66 0.17 -23.76
CA ALA A 41 7.53 1.07 -22.62
C ALA A 41 6.77 0.42 -21.45
N ARG A 42 5.78 -0.45 -21.71
CA ARG A 42 5.09 -1.23 -20.67
C ARG A 42 6.04 -2.17 -19.94
N LYS A 43 6.97 -2.81 -20.65
CA LYS A 43 7.99 -3.68 -20.04
C LYS A 43 8.95 -2.88 -19.17
N GLU A 44 9.40 -1.72 -19.64
CA GLU A 44 10.24 -0.81 -18.87
C GLU A 44 9.52 -0.30 -17.61
N PHE A 45 8.28 0.14 -17.76
CA PHE A 45 7.45 0.58 -16.65
C PHE A 45 7.24 -0.53 -15.62
N GLN A 46 6.94 -1.75 -16.07
CA GLN A 46 6.79 -2.91 -15.20
C GLN A 46 8.10 -3.26 -14.49
N TYR A 47 9.23 -3.17 -15.19
CA TYR A 47 10.56 -3.37 -14.60
C TYR A 47 10.86 -2.36 -13.49
N LEU A 48 10.49 -1.08 -13.65
CA LEU A 48 10.64 -0.07 -12.59
C LEU A 48 9.76 -0.40 -11.37
N ILE A 49 8.54 -0.87 -11.56
CA ILE A 49 7.67 -1.29 -10.46
C ILE A 49 8.26 -2.52 -9.76
N ASP A 50 8.67 -3.54 -10.50
CA ASP A 50 9.17 -4.81 -9.95
C ASP A 50 10.53 -4.65 -9.25
N GLY A 51 11.41 -3.82 -9.79
CA GLY A 51 12.73 -3.53 -9.24
C GLY A 51 12.74 -2.65 -7.98
N ASN A 52 11.60 -2.04 -7.61
CA ASN A 52 11.51 -1.17 -6.45
C ASN A 52 10.63 -1.78 -5.35
N GLY A 53 11.08 -1.74 -4.11
CA GLY A 53 10.31 -2.22 -2.96
C GLY A 53 9.09 -1.34 -2.64
N SER A 54 8.11 -1.93 -1.94
CA SER A 54 6.86 -1.27 -1.53
C SER A 54 7.10 0.07 -0.82
N TRP A 55 8.17 0.17 -0.02
CA TRP A 55 8.54 1.37 0.73
C TRP A 55 8.90 2.58 -0.14
N ASN A 56 9.53 2.34 -1.31
CA ASN A 56 9.89 3.41 -2.25
C ASN A 56 8.71 3.77 -3.15
N LEU A 57 7.88 2.77 -3.52
CA LEU A 57 6.75 2.97 -4.41
C LEU A 57 5.59 3.71 -3.74
N LEU A 58 5.31 3.46 -2.46
CA LEU A 58 4.18 4.07 -1.76
C LEU A 58 4.21 5.61 -1.77
N PRO A 59 5.30 6.28 -1.33
CA PRO A 59 5.38 7.74 -1.38
C PRO A 59 5.31 8.29 -2.81
N VAL A 60 5.99 7.64 -3.75
CA VAL A 60 6.06 8.07 -5.16
C VAL A 60 4.68 7.99 -5.82
N LEU A 61 4.03 6.82 -5.74
CA LEU A 61 2.69 6.62 -6.28
C LEU A 61 1.69 7.55 -5.61
N ASN A 62 1.74 7.73 -4.28
CA ASN A 62 0.86 8.64 -3.57
C ASN A 62 1.02 10.11 -4.00
N ALA A 63 2.25 10.53 -4.33
CA ALA A 63 2.50 11.85 -4.89
C ALA A 63 1.95 12.00 -6.32
N LEU A 64 2.13 10.99 -7.16
CA LEU A 64 1.72 11.00 -8.57
C LEU A 64 0.19 10.93 -8.75
N ILE A 65 -0.56 10.28 -7.84
CA ILE A 65 -2.03 10.18 -7.97
C ILE A 65 -2.78 11.47 -7.56
N LYS A 66 -2.07 12.50 -7.07
CA LYS A 66 -2.67 13.79 -6.73
C LYS A 66 -3.29 14.44 -7.98
N PRO A 67 -4.40 15.19 -7.83
CA PRO A 67 -5.02 15.86 -8.96
C PRO A 67 -4.01 16.77 -9.66
N ASN A 68 -4.07 16.81 -11.00
CA ASN A 68 -3.24 17.65 -11.87
C ASN A 68 -1.73 17.34 -11.89
N VAL A 69 -1.27 16.22 -11.31
CA VAL A 69 0.14 15.81 -11.40
C VAL A 69 0.41 14.95 -12.64
N VAL A 70 -0.49 14.02 -12.95
CA VAL A 70 -0.38 13.10 -14.09
C VAL A 70 -1.56 13.26 -15.04
N PRO A 71 -1.39 12.89 -16.33
CA PRO A 71 -2.50 12.86 -17.28
C PRO A 71 -3.68 12.02 -16.78
N SER A 72 -4.90 12.45 -17.13
CA SER A 72 -6.14 11.81 -16.66
C SER A 72 -6.27 10.33 -17.05
N TRP A 73 -5.63 9.92 -18.15
CA TRP A 73 -5.58 8.52 -18.61
C TRP A 73 -4.53 7.67 -17.89
N LEU A 74 -3.47 8.27 -17.33
CA LEU A 74 -2.42 7.55 -16.61
C LEU A 74 -2.80 7.32 -15.13
N ARG A 75 -3.54 8.27 -14.55
CA ARG A 75 -3.94 8.23 -13.14
C ARG A 75 -4.63 6.92 -12.73
N PRO A 76 -5.60 6.37 -13.49
CA PRO A 76 -6.24 5.10 -13.14
C PRO A 76 -5.24 3.93 -13.09
N GLU A 77 -4.24 3.90 -13.97
CA GLU A 77 -3.24 2.84 -14.00
C GLU A 77 -2.31 2.91 -12.79
N LEU A 78 -1.82 4.10 -12.42
CA LEU A 78 -1.04 4.28 -11.18
C LEU A 78 -1.86 3.93 -9.94
N MET A 79 -3.16 4.26 -9.94
CA MET A 79 -4.04 3.94 -8.82
C MET A 79 -4.26 2.42 -8.68
N LYS A 80 -4.37 1.67 -9.79
CA LYS A 80 -4.42 0.21 -9.75
C LYS A 80 -3.15 -0.37 -9.12
N ILE A 81 -1.98 0.18 -9.42
CA ILE A 81 -0.72 -0.32 -8.82
C ILE A 81 -0.69 -0.02 -7.33
N LEU A 82 -1.06 1.20 -6.93
CA LEU A 82 -1.09 1.62 -5.54
C LEU A 82 -2.00 0.72 -4.69
N THR A 83 -3.17 0.34 -5.19
CA THR A 83 -4.09 -0.54 -4.46
C THR A 83 -3.60 -1.98 -4.35
N LEU A 84 -2.66 -2.40 -5.18
CA LEU A 84 -2.07 -3.74 -5.17
C LEU A 84 -0.76 -3.82 -4.37
N ILE A 85 -0.21 -2.69 -3.90
CA ILE A 85 1.03 -2.67 -3.09
C ILE A 85 0.97 -3.62 -1.88
N PRO A 86 -0.12 -3.72 -1.10
CA PRO A 86 -0.16 -4.62 0.05
C PRO A 86 0.09 -6.10 -0.29
N LEU A 87 -0.13 -6.52 -1.55
CA LEU A 87 0.10 -7.90 -2.01
C LEU A 87 1.56 -8.20 -2.34
N ARG A 88 2.42 -7.19 -2.39
CA ARG A 88 3.85 -7.37 -2.65
C ARG A 88 4.57 -7.84 -1.37
N PRO A 89 5.78 -8.41 -1.49
CA PRO A 89 6.62 -8.68 -0.32
C PRO A 89 6.79 -7.41 0.53
N ASP A 90 6.64 -7.57 1.84
CA ASP A 90 6.64 -6.48 2.83
C ASP A 90 5.63 -5.35 2.56
N GLY A 91 4.62 -5.61 1.72
CA GLY A 91 3.63 -4.62 1.30
C GLY A 91 2.71 -4.21 2.44
N VAL A 92 2.35 -5.15 3.32
CA VAL A 92 1.54 -4.87 4.52
C VAL A 92 2.31 -3.96 5.48
N ARG A 93 3.56 -4.32 5.79
CA ARG A 93 4.45 -3.52 6.64
C ARG A 93 4.67 -2.12 6.07
N GLY A 94 5.06 -2.04 4.81
CA GLY A 94 5.31 -0.75 4.15
C GLY A 94 4.09 0.16 4.16
N THR A 95 2.89 -0.42 4.00
CA THR A 95 1.62 0.32 4.07
C THR A 95 1.34 0.83 5.49
N MET A 96 1.56 0.00 6.52
CA MET A 96 1.43 0.40 7.92
C MET A 96 2.37 1.58 8.25
N GLU A 97 3.66 1.39 7.99
CA GLU A 97 4.70 2.39 8.28
C GLU A 97 4.46 3.69 7.52
N PHE A 98 4.09 3.61 6.24
CA PHE A 98 3.78 4.79 5.45
C PHE A 98 2.63 5.59 6.05
N ILE A 99 1.52 4.94 6.37
CA ILE A 99 0.36 5.64 6.95
C ILE A 99 0.70 6.23 8.32
N PHE A 100 1.42 5.49 9.18
CA PHE A 100 1.85 6.03 10.48
C PHE A 100 2.82 7.21 10.33
N SER A 101 3.64 7.24 9.29
CA SER A 101 4.56 8.35 9.04
C SER A 101 3.86 9.59 8.46
N VAL A 102 2.82 9.42 7.64
CA VAL A 102 2.20 10.54 6.90
C VAL A 102 0.90 11.06 7.51
N HIS A 103 0.31 10.33 8.46
CA HIS A 103 -0.97 10.71 9.03
C HIS A 103 -0.83 11.93 9.97
N PRO A 104 -1.65 13.00 9.80
CA PRO A 104 -1.54 14.23 10.61
C PRO A 104 -1.67 13.99 12.12
N SER A 105 -2.50 13.03 12.54
CA SER A 105 -2.66 12.69 13.97
C SER A 105 -1.35 12.11 14.57
N SER A 106 -0.54 11.44 13.75
CA SER A 106 0.76 10.89 14.15
C SER A 106 1.87 11.95 14.17
N THR A 107 1.74 13.03 13.40
CA THR A 107 2.71 14.13 13.35
C THR A 107 2.44 15.23 14.39
N LEU A 108 1.18 15.51 14.74
CA LEU A 108 0.80 16.57 15.69
C LEU A 108 1.14 16.25 17.16
N LYS A 109 1.17 14.98 17.56
CA LYS A 109 1.53 14.59 18.95
C LYS A 109 3.03 14.59 19.21
N ALA A 110 3.87 14.69 18.18
CA ALA A 110 5.32 14.78 18.34
C ALA A 110 5.78 16.14 18.88
N SER A 111 4.95 17.20 18.74
CA SER A 111 5.28 18.56 19.19
C SER A 111 4.96 18.87 20.66
N GLU A 112 4.25 17.99 21.38
CA GLU A 112 3.77 18.29 22.76
C GLU A 112 4.24 17.31 23.85
N ALA A 113 5.04 16.29 23.54
CA ALA A 113 5.52 15.34 24.55
C ALA A 113 6.95 15.66 25.02
N ALA A 114 7.08 16.16 26.27
CA ALA A 114 8.35 16.43 26.96
C ALA A 114 9.16 15.17 27.34
N THR A 115 8.84 14.01 26.78
CA THR A 115 9.67 12.80 26.85
C THR A 115 9.73 12.17 25.47
N PRO A 116 10.92 12.03 24.86
CA PRO A 116 11.05 11.39 23.56
C PRO A 116 10.81 9.89 23.75
N GLN A 117 9.57 9.45 23.51
CA GLN A 117 9.30 8.04 23.32
C GLN A 117 10.13 7.57 22.12
N LYS A 118 10.99 6.59 22.39
CA LYS A 118 12.02 6.07 21.50
C LYS A 118 11.40 5.66 20.17
N ARG A 119 11.80 6.33 19.08
CA ARG A 119 11.78 5.86 17.68
C ARG A 119 10.61 4.92 17.34
N GLY A 120 9.41 5.47 17.30
CA GLY A 120 8.22 4.82 16.75
C GLY A 120 7.23 5.93 16.44
N ALA A 121 6.72 6.01 15.21
CA ALA A 121 5.68 6.98 14.90
C ALA A 121 4.54 6.78 15.91
N ASN A 122 4.08 7.85 16.57
CA ASN A 122 2.96 7.75 17.53
C ASN A 122 1.75 7.14 16.79
N ILE A 123 1.52 5.83 16.95
CA ILE A 123 0.44 5.11 16.29
C ILE A 123 -0.86 5.59 16.93
N THR A 124 -1.61 6.44 16.23
CA THR A 124 -2.89 6.93 16.72
C THR A 124 -4.02 6.01 16.31
N GLN A 125 -5.13 6.05 17.05
CA GLN A 125 -6.31 5.26 16.75
C GLN A 125 -6.89 5.59 15.36
N GLU A 126 -6.77 6.84 14.90
CA GLU A 126 -7.21 7.24 13.57
C GLU A 126 -6.32 6.62 12.49
N ALA A 127 -4.99 6.67 12.65
CA ALA A 127 -4.07 6.07 11.71
C ALA A 127 -4.26 4.54 11.65
N MET A 128 -4.50 3.89 12.80
CA MET A 128 -4.86 2.47 12.88
C MET A 128 -6.15 2.14 12.15
N ALA A 129 -7.20 2.97 12.29
CA ALA A 129 -8.46 2.76 11.60
C ALA A 129 -8.30 2.85 10.07
N VAL A 130 -7.48 3.80 9.60
CA VAL A 130 -7.16 3.97 8.18
C VAL A 130 -6.39 2.75 7.65
N VAL A 131 -5.31 2.34 8.31
CA VAL A 131 -4.53 1.15 7.93
C VAL A 131 -5.41 -0.10 7.92
N THR A 132 -6.20 -0.32 8.98
CA THR A 132 -7.11 -1.46 9.09
C THR A 132 -8.06 -1.49 7.91
N ARG A 133 -8.64 -0.33 7.54
CA ARG A 133 -9.52 -0.23 6.38
C ARG A 133 -8.80 -0.57 5.08
N ILE A 134 -7.59 -0.08 4.85
CA ILE A 134 -6.82 -0.34 3.62
C ILE A 134 -6.48 -1.83 3.49
N ILE A 135 -5.96 -2.44 4.55
CA ILE A 135 -5.50 -3.84 4.53
C ILE A 135 -6.68 -4.83 4.44
N THR A 136 -7.83 -4.48 5.04
CA THR A 136 -9.00 -5.40 5.11
C THR A 136 -10.08 -5.12 4.06
N SER A 137 -9.82 -4.17 3.15
CA SER A 137 -10.71 -3.84 2.04
C SER A 137 -10.06 -4.24 0.71
N PRO A 138 -10.30 -5.47 0.21
CA PRO A 138 -9.79 -5.87 -1.10
C PRO A 138 -10.31 -4.94 -2.21
N PRO A 139 -9.49 -4.62 -3.23
CA PRO A 139 -9.95 -3.95 -4.44
C PRO A 139 -11.02 -4.80 -5.17
N ALA A 140 -11.96 -4.16 -5.86
CA ALA A 140 -13.03 -4.84 -6.60
C ALA A 140 -12.51 -5.80 -7.70
N THR A 141 -11.26 -5.63 -8.12
CA THR A 141 -10.60 -6.46 -9.14
C THR A 141 -10.09 -7.80 -8.61
N ILE A 142 -10.07 -8.02 -7.29
CA ILE A 142 -9.50 -9.22 -6.66
C ILE A 142 -10.51 -9.85 -5.70
N SER A 143 -10.62 -11.18 -5.74
CA SER A 143 -11.48 -11.91 -4.81
C SER A 143 -10.97 -11.76 -3.37
N PRO A 144 -11.84 -11.65 -2.36
CA PRO A 144 -11.40 -11.60 -0.97
C PRO A 144 -10.51 -12.78 -0.57
N LYS A 145 -10.78 -13.97 -1.13
CA LYS A 145 -9.98 -15.18 -0.90
C LYS A 145 -8.55 -15.00 -1.37
N ASP A 146 -8.34 -14.53 -2.59
CA ASP A 146 -6.99 -14.35 -3.15
C ASP A 146 -6.26 -13.21 -2.44
N TRP A 147 -6.97 -12.14 -2.08
CA TRP A 147 -6.42 -11.05 -1.29
C TRP A 147 -5.88 -11.53 0.06
N PHE A 148 -6.73 -12.16 0.88
CA PHE A 148 -6.34 -12.61 2.21
C PHE A 148 -5.33 -13.76 2.18
N SER A 149 -5.32 -14.59 1.12
CA SER A 149 -4.29 -15.65 0.97
C SER A 149 -2.86 -15.10 0.94
N LYS A 150 -2.67 -13.87 0.44
CA LYS A 150 -1.35 -13.21 0.35
C LYS A 150 -1.07 -12.27 1.52
N ILE A 151 -2.12 -11.68 2.10
CA ILE A 151 -2.01 -10.73 3.21
C ILE A 151 -1.83 -11.46 4.56
N ALA A 152 -2.52 -12.59 4.77
CA ALA A 152 -2.50 -13.30 6.05
C ALA A 152 -1.09 -13.77 6.47
N PRO A 153 -0.26 -14.37 5.59
CA PRO A 153 1.10 -14.76 5.96
C PRO A 153 1.96 -13.58 6.41
N GLN A 154 1.81 -12.41 5.76
CA GLN A 154 2.52 -11.19 6.13
C GLN A 154 2.08 -10.66 7.50
N LEU A 155 0.77 -10.65 7.77
CA LEU A 155 0.25 -10.24 9.08
C LEU A 155 0.70 -11.18 10.21
N ILE A 156 0.75 -12.49 9.95
CA ILE A 156 1.25 -13.48 10.90
C ILE A 156 2.75 -13.26 11.17
N ALA A 157 3.56 -13.04 10.13
CA ALA A 157 4.98 -12.73 10.32
C ALA A 157 5.21 -11.44 11.13
N LEU A 158 4.34 -10.44 10.99
CA LEU A 158 4.39 -9.23 11.81
C LEU A 158 3.97 -9.47 13.27
N LEU A 159 3.06 -10.40 13.52
CA LEU A 159 2.66 -10.79 14.89
C LEU A 159 3.82 -11.36 15.69
N ASP A 160 4.76 -12.04 15.04
CA ASP A 160 5.94 -12.62 15.69
C ASP A 160 6.82 -11.57 16.39
N GLY A 161 6.63 -10.28 16.08
CA GLY A 161 7.26 -9.18 16.82
C GLY A 161 8.71 -8.89 16.43
N ASN A 162 9.24 -9.61 15.45
CA ASN A 162 10.59 -9.40 14.91
C ASN A 162 10.80 -7.97 14.36
N GLU A 163 9.72 -7.34 13.91
CA GLU A 163 9.73 -5.98 13.35
C GLU A 163 9.36 -4.89 14.38
N GLY A 164 9.23 -5.26 15.66
CA GLY A 164 8.91 -4.36 16.76
C GLY A 164 7.51 -4.55 17.35
N VAL A 165 7.40 -4.25 18.63
CA VAL A 165 6.17 -4.44 19.42
C VAL A 165 5.01 -3.60 18.90
N GLU A 166 5.31 -2.40 18.37
CA GLU A 166 4.30 -1.50 17.80
C GLU A 166 3.63 -2.12 16.56
N LEU A 167 4.41 -2.68 15.63
CA LEU A 167 3.89 -3.32 14.43
C LEU A 167 3.19 -4.64 14.74
N SER A 168 3.68 -5.42 15.70
CA SER A 168 2.99 -6.64 16.16
C SER A 168 1.63 -6.31 16.77
N THR A 169 1.57 -5.27 17.61
CA THR A 169 0.29 -4.79 18.20
C THR A 169 -0.67 -4.32 17.11
N ALA A 170 -0.17 -3.57 16.11
CA ALA A 170 -0.97 -3.12 14.98
C ALA A 170 -1.51 -4.30 14.15
N ALA A 171 -0.68 -5.29 13.87
CA ALA A 171 -1.07 -6.51 13.15
C ALA A 171 -2.16 -7.29 13.91
N ALA A 172 -2.03 -7.43 15.23
CA ALA A 172 -3.03 -8.07 16.08
C ALA A 172 -4.39 -7.36 16.02
N GLN A 173 -4.39 -6.03 16.10
CA GLN A 173 -5.62 -5.23 15.99
C GLN A 173 -6.28 -5.37 14.61
N ILE A 174 -5.48 -5.38 13.53
CA ILE A 174 -5.99 -5.55 12.16
C ILE A 174 -6.64 -6.92 11.97
N ILE A 175 -6.03 -7.98 12.51
CA ILE A 175 -6.61 -9.32 12.46
C ILE A 175 -7.92 -9.36 13.26
N MET A 176 -7.90 -8.85 14.49
CA MET A 176 -9.05 -8.87 15.41
C MET A 176 -10.24 -8.09 14.84
N PHE A 177 -10.06 -6.82 14.48
CA PHE A 177 -11.16 -5.95 14.07
C PHE A 177 -11.44 -5.99 12.57
N GLY A 178 -10.40 -6.16 11.75
CA GLY A 178 -10.49 -6.07 10.31
C GLY A 178 -10.85 -7.38 9.61
N VAL A 179 -10.34 -8.51 10.10
CA VAL A 179 -10.57 -9.83 9.50
C VAL A 179 -11.64 -10.59 10.28
N LEU A 180 -11.37 -10.91 11.54
CA LEU A 180 -12.27 -11.73 12.37
C LEU A 180 -13.54 -10.98 12.78
N GLY A 181 -13.43 -9.69 13.08
CA GLY A 181 -14.57 -8.84 13.46
C GLY A 181 -15.58 -8.59 12.35
N ARG A 182 -15.25 -8.92 11.09
CA ARG A 182 -16.15 -8.73 9.95
C ARG A 182 -16.90 -10.02 9.64
N LYS A 183 -18.23 -10.01 9.80
CA LYS A 183 -19.11 -11.17 9.51
C LYS A 183 -18.90 -11.76 8.09
N GLN A 184 -18.57 -10.92 7.11
CA GLN A 184 -18.33 -11.33 5.74
C GLN A 184 -17.04 -12.16 5.54
N PHE A 185 -16.07 -12.08 6.46
CA PHE A 185 -14.77 -12.74 6.34
C PHE A 185 -14.46 -13.70 7.49
N GLY A 186 -14.92 -13.40 8.71
CA GLY A 186 -14.57 -14.12 9.94
C GLY A 186 -15.61 -15.09 10.48
N ALA A 187 -16.82 -15.15 9.91
CA ALA A 187 -17.86 -16.06 10.42
C ALA A 187 -17.70 -17.47 9.83
N PRO A 188 -17.54 -18.53 10.65
CA PRO A 188 -17.59 -19.91 10.17
C PRO A 188 -19.03 -20.21 9.74
N GLY A 189 -19.27 -20.24 8.42
CA GLY A 189 -20.60 -20.51 7.84
C GLY A 189 -20.85 -19.94 6.44
N ASN A 190 -20.07 -18.96 6.00
CA ASN A 190 -20.32 -18.29 4.71
C ASN A 190 -19.60 -18.95 3.51
N ASN A 191 -18.73 -19.93 3.76
CA ASN A 191 -18.08 -20.73 2.72
C ASN A 191 -18.83 -22.06 2.51
N VAL A 192 -20.16 -22.02 2.35
CA VAL A 192 -20.87 -23.17 1.78
C VAL A 192 -20.93 -22.95 0.28
N THR A 193 -20.04 -23.65 -0.41
CA THR A 193 -20.15 -24.05 -1.81
C THR A 193 -21.62 -24.37 -2.10
N ALA A 194 -22.32 -23.49 -2.81
CA ALA A 194 -23.60 -23.82 -3.41
C ALA A 194 -23.35 -24.82 -4.54
N VAL A 195 -23.11 -26.09 -4.16
CA VAL A 195 -23.35 -27.23 -5.05
C VAL A 195 -24.86 -27.26 -5.22
N LYS A 196 -25.36 -26.51 -6.21
CA LYS A 196 -26.73 -26.64 -6.66
C LYS A 196 -26.80 -27.97 -7.41
N SER A 197 -27.05 -29.03 -6.65
CA SER A 197 -27.46 -30.34 -7.17
C SER A 197 -28.76 -30.12 -7.95
N ALA A 198 -28.65 -30.11 -9.27
CA ALA A 198 -29.80 -30.27 -10.15
C ALA A 198 -29.93 -31.78 -10.41
N ALA A 199 -30.85 -32.42 -9.68
CA ALA A 199 -31.37 -33.73 -10.05
C ALA A 199 -32.73 -33.54 -10.75
N PRO A 200 -33.06 -34.36 -11.76
CA PRO A 200 -34.23 -34.16 -12.61
C PRO A 200 -35.47 -34.85 -12.04
N CYS A 201 -36.63 -34.24 -12.22
CA CYS A 201 -37.95 -34.88 -12.30
C CYS A 201 -38.75 -34.16 -13.38
#